data_AF-A0A919S0R8-F1
#
_entry.id   AF-A0A919S0R8-F1
#
_cell.length_a   1.000
_cell.length_b   1.000
_cell.length_c   1.000
_cell.angle_alpha   90.00
_cell.angle_beta   90.00
_cell.angle_gamma   90.00
#
_symmetry.space_group_name_H-M   'P 1'
#
loop_
_entity.id
_entity.type
_entity.pdbx_description
1 polymer ?
#
loop_
_entity_poly.entity_id
_entity_poly.type
_entity_poly.pdbx_seq_one_letter_code
_entity_poly.pdbx_strand_id
1 'polypeptide(L)'
;MADVKTTTMRLSEETIKTFKEIASKEGFTQEQCLAALINNFELQNTKIILGDRKKEIETFEDYANKLVSLYLNSLEMNKNAEQRIREELKKQLVVKEDIINELQKQKQDLVNRIAILSTANNKSDEKIKGLEKSIFNLEELNKQNKILLEKAQEEKESVITQSEHFEQLTEAYSVLEKEKERLLEYLNASENNIIQLELRVSNEKERIDYLNGVIEECRESLKDVKKEHKNELELLKIEHKNDIKSIKATHKEEIQNLFSEVEERTKEKFSLELEKLRIEKEREIYELIKRYDEEIKNLKQKS
;
A
#
# COMPACT_ATOMS: atom_id res chain seq x y z
N MET A 1 38.23 -149.07 64.13
CA MET A 1 38.40 -147.64 63.80
C MET A 1 39.82 -147.30 64.21
N ALA A 2 40.70 -147.01 63.26
CA ALA A 2 42.14 -147.07 63.49
C ALA A 2 42.59 -146.04 64.54
N ASP A 3 43.14 -146.54 65.64
CA ASP A 3 43.81 -145.76 66.70
C ASP A 3 44.91 -144.89 66.08
N VAL A 4 44.68 -143.58 66.03
CA VAL A 4 45.76 -142.61 65.79
C VAL A 4 46.56 -142.53 67.08
N LYS A 5 47.67 -143.28 67.14
CA LYS A 5 48.68 -143.13 68.20
C LYS A 5 49.15 -141.69 68.25
N THR A 6 48.78 -140.96 69.30
CA THR A 6 49.36 -139.65 69.60
C THR A 6 50.85 -139.83 69.91
N THR A 7 51.69 -139.42 68.96
CA THR A 7 53.15 -139.43 69.13
C THR A 7 53.57 -138.09 69.70
N THR A 8 53.89 -138.06 70.98
CA THR A 8 54.34 -136.84 71.66
C THR A 8 55.83 -136.63 71.43
N MET A 9 56.19 -135.68 70.58
CA MET A 9 57.56 -135.16 70.53
C MET A 9 57.79 -134.23 71.73
N ARG A 10 58.86 -134.47 72.50
CA ARG A 10 59.30 -133.54 73.54
C ARG A 10 60.10 -132.41 72.89
N LEU A 11 59.43 -131.28 72.70
CA LEU A 11 60.05 -130.02 72.30
C LEU A 11 60.09 -129.09 73.51
N SER A 12 61.07 -128.18 73.58
CA SER A 12 61.06 -127.13 74.60
C SER A 12 59.88 -126.19 74.35
N GLU A 13 59.37 -125.54 75.41
CA GLU A 13 58.29 -124.56 75.28
C GLU A 13 58.65 -123.43 74.31
N GLU A 14 59.92 -123.04 74.26
CA GLU A 14 60.43 -122.01 73.35
C GLU A 14 60.35 -122.42 71.88
N THR A 15 60.70 -123.68 71.55
CA THR A 15 60.59 -124.21 70.18
C THR A 15 59.13 -124.36 69.74
N ILE A 16 58.25 -124.77 70.67
CA ILE A 16 56.80 -124.85 70.37
C ILE A 16 56.24 -123.46 70.07
N LYS A 17 56.67 -122.44 70.83
CA LYS A 17 56.19 -121.08 70.66
C LYS A 17 56.65 -120.48 69.33
N THR A 18 57.93 -120.58 69.00
CA THR A 18 58.48 -120.12 67.71
C THR A 18 57.86 -120.84 66.52
N PHE A 19 57.63 -122.16 66.62
CA PHE A 19 56.97 -122.92 65.55
C PHE A 19 55.53 -122.45 65.29
N LYS A 20 54.76 -122.16 66.35
CA LYS A 20 53.39 -121.63 66.22
C LYS A 20 53.36 -120.22 65.63
N GLU A 21 54.32 -119.38 66.00
CA GLU A 21 54.45 -118.03 65.44
C GLU A 21 54.75 -118.08 63.94
N ILE A 22 55.67 -118.95 63.51
CA ILE A 22 55.99 -119.15 62.09
C ILE A 22 54.77 -119.66 61.32
N ALA A 23 54.08 -120.69 61.84
CA ALA A 23 52.87 -121.23 61.21
C ALA A 23 51.77 -120.17 61.06
N SER A 24 51.57 -119.34 62.09
CA SER A 24 50.54 -118.30 62.08
C SER A 24 50.85 -117.16 61.12
N LYS A 25 52.13 -116.76 61.00
CA LYS A 25 52.56 -115.67 60.11
C LYS A 25 52.33 -116.00 58.63
N GLU A 26 52.54 -117.25 58.25
CA GLU A 26 52.34 -117.74 56.87
C GLU A 26 50.93 -118.30 56.63
N GLY A 27 50.05 -118.26 57.64
CA GLY A 27 48.65 -118.71 57.53
C GLY A 27 48.45 -120.23 57.52
N PHE A 28 49.40 -121.02 58.02
CA PHE A 28 49.35 -122.49 58.07
C PHE A 28 48.88 -123.05 59.42
N THR A 29 48.21 -124.21 59.39
CA THR A 29 48.04 -125.04 60.59
C THR A 29 49.38 -125.67 61.00
N GLN A 30 49.53 -126.09 62.26
CA GLN A 30 50.79 -126.67 62.75
C GLN A 30 51.22 -127.92 61.95
N GLU A 31 50.27 -128.73 61.51
CA GLU A 31 50.52 -129.91 60.67
C GLU A 31 50.95 -129.51 59.24
N GLN A 32 50.30 -128.51 58.65
CA GLN A 32 50.70 -127.97 57.35
C GLN A 32 52.08 -127.30 57.39
N CYS A 33 52.40 -126.59 58.47
CA CYS A 33 53.70 -126.00 58.67
C CYS A 33 54.79 -127.08 58.82
N LEU A 34 54.50 -128.18 59.52
CA LEU A 34 55.42 -129.31 59.65
C LEU A 34 55.60 -130.02 58.31
N ALA A 35 54.51 -130.27 57.57
CA ALA A 35 54.56 -130.88 56.23
C ALA A 35 55.31 -130.00 55.22
N ALA A 36 55.16 -128.67 55.28
CA ALA A 36 55.92 -127.73 54.47
C ALA A 36 57.40 -127.73 54.83
N LEU A 37 57.75 -127.83 56.12
CA LEU A 37 59.13 -127.98 56.58
C LEU A 37 59.76 -129.30 56.13
N ILE A 38 59.02 -130.41 56.22
CA ILE A 38 59.46 -131.72 55.73
C ILE A 38 59.66 -131.66 54.21
N ASN A 39 58.69 -131.14 53.45
CA ASN A 39 58.82 -130.99 52.00
C ASN A 39 59.99 -130.06 51.60
N ASN A 40 60.24 -128.98 52.35
CA ASN A 40 61.35 -128.08 52.09
C ASN A 40 62.69 -128.77 52.41
N PHE A 41 62.76 -129.52 53.52
CA PHE A 41 63.93 -130.31 53.87
C PHE A 41 64.19 -131.44 52.86
N GLU A 42 63.14 -132.11 52.37
CA GLU A 42 63.22 -133.10 51.28
C GLU A 42 63.64 -132.43 49.96
N LEU A 43 63.10 -131.28 49.59
CA LEU A 43 63.53 -130.49 48.42
C LEU A 43 65.01 -130.10 48.50
N GLN A 44 65.47 -129.67 49.68
CA GLN A 44 66.88 -129.34 49.94
C GLN A 44 67.78 -130.59 49.86
N ASN A 45 67.34 -131.72 50.42
CA ASN A 45 68.05 -133.00 50.29
C ASN A 45 68.08 -133.49 48.84
N THR A 46 67.00 -133.32 48.09
CA THR A 46 66.92 -133.69 46.67
C THR A 46 67.83 -132.78 45.82
N LYS A 47 67.97 -131.49 46.19
CA LYS A 47 68.97 -130.56 45.64
C LYS A 47 70.42 -130.99 45.88
N ILE A 48 70.70 -131.64 47.01
CA ILE A 48 72.04 -132.17 47.34
C ILE A 48 72.33 -133.46 46.55
N ILE A 49 71.31 -134.29 46.29
CA ILE A 49 71.44 -135.57 45.57
C ILE A 49 71.53 -135.37 44.04
N LEU A 50 70.92 -134.31 43.48
CA LEU A 50 70.89 -134.02 42.04
C LEU A 50 72.01 -133.05 41.59
N GLY A 51 73.26 -133.36 41.93
CA GLY A 51 74.44 -132.52 41.65
C GLY A 51 74.62 -132.08 40.19
N ASP A 52 74.16 -132.87 39.21
CA ASP A 52 74.36 -132.59 37.78
C ASP A 52 73.27 -131.75 37.09
N ARG A 53 72.06 -131.59 37.66
CA ARG A 53 70.96 -130.84 37.00
C ARG A 53 70.62 -129.49 37.63
N LYS A 54 71.31 -129.12 38.70
CA LYS A 54 71.11 -127.84 39.40
C LYS A 54 71.20 -126.63 38.45
N LYS A 55 72.19 -126.64 37.55
CA LYS A 55 72.37 -125.56 36.55
C LYS A 55 71.23 -125.48 35.55
N GLU A 56 70.66 -126.61 35.12
CA GLU A 56 69.52 -126.63 34.18
C GLU A 56 68.27 -126.02 34.81
N ILE A 57 68.02 -126.32 36.09
CA ILE A 57 66.88 -125.77 36.85
C ILE A 57 67.07 -124.26 37.08
N GLU A 58 68.26 -123.81 37.47
CA GLU A 58 68.58 -122.38 37.61
C GLU A 58 68.38 -121.63 36.27
N THR A 59 68.81 -122.23 35.16
CA THR A 59 68.65 -121.63 33.82
C THR A 59 67.17 -121.53 33.41
N PHE A 60 66.35 -122.53 33.75
CA PHE A 60 64.90 -122.50 33.51
C PHE A 60 64.20 -121.45 34.38
N GLU A 61 64.54 -121.36 35.67
CA GLU A 61 64.03 -120.32 36.56
C GLU A 61 64.38 -118.92 36.04
N ASP A 62 65.60 -118.71 35.54
CA ASP A 62 66.02 -117.46 34.90
C ASP A 62 65.18 -117.14 33.65
N TYR A 63 64.91 -118.11 32.78
CA TYR A 63 64.06 -117.90 31.61
C TYR A 63 62.60 -117.62 31.99
N ALA A 64 62.06 -118.30 33.01
CA ALA A 64 60.72 -118.04 33.51
C ALA A 64 60.61 -116.62 34.11
N ASN A 65 61.60 -116.21 34.93
CA ASN A 65 61.70 -114.86 35.47
C ASN A 65 61.82 -113.81 34.37
N LYS A 66 62.57 -114.12 33.30
CA LYS A 66 62.68 -113.24 32.12
C LYS A 66 61.36 -113.08 31.38
N LEU A 67 60.60 -114.17 31.18
CA LEU A 67 59.26 -114.13 30.58
C LEU A 67 58.28 -113.32 31.41
N VAL A 68 58.27 -113.52 32.74
CA VAL A 68 57.44 -112.72 33.66
C VAL A 68 57.84 -111.25 33.60
N SER A 69 59.14 -110.94 33.58
CA SER A 69 59.64 -109.56 33.46
C SER A 69 59.22 -108.91 32.13
N LEU A 70 59.33 -109.62 31.00
CA LEU A 70 58.89 -109.13 29.69
C LEU A 70 57.38 -108.89 29.64
N TYR A 71 56.59 -109.78 30.24
CA TYR A 71 55.13 -109.60 30.34
C TYR A 71 54.75 -108.39 31.20
N LEU A 72 55.36 -108.25 32.38
CA LEU A 72 55.15 -107.09 33.26
C LEU A 72 55.56 -105.78 32.56
N ASN A 73 56.68 -105.78 31.84
CA ASN A 73 57.11 -104.63 31.06
C ASN A 73 56.12 -104.30 29.93
N SER A 74 55.61 -105.30 29.20
CA SER A 74 54.58 -105.07 28.18
C SER A 74 53.27 -104.51 28.77
N LEU A 75 52.84 -104.98 29.94
CA LEU A 75 51.68 -104.45 30.64
C LEU A 75 51.92 -102.99 31.09
N GLU A 76 53.11 -102.71 31.61
CA GLU A 76 53.50 -101.36 32.02
C GLU A 76 53.57 -100.40 30.82
N MET A 77 54.16 -100.85 29.70
CA MET A 77 54.19 -100.09 28.44
C MET A 77 52.78 -99.79 27.92
N ASN A 78 51.86 -100.77 27.97
CA ASN A 78 50.47 -100.57 27.57
C ASN A 78 49.77 -99.56 28.47
N LYS A 79 49.86 -99.73 29.80
CA LYS A 79 49.31 -98.77 30.77
C LYS A 79 49.83 -97.35 30.53
N ASN A 80 51.13 -97.21 30.28
CA ASN A 80 51.76 -95.92 29.96
C ASN A 80 51.31 -95.36 28.60
N ALA A 81 51.00 -96.20 27.61
CA ALA A 81 50.44 -95.78 26.34
C ALA A 81 48.98 -95.30 26.48
N GLU A 82 48.14 -96.05 27.20
CA GLU A 82 46.75 -95.67 27.49
C GLU A 82 46.70 -94.36 28.27
N GLN A 83 47.57 -94.19 29.28
CA GLN A 83 47.67 -92.95 30.03
C GLN A 83 48.03 -91.76 29.12
N ARG A 84 49.04 -91.92 28.25
CA ARG A 84 49.41 -90.88 27.27
C ARG A 84 48.26 -90.53 26.33
N ILE A 85 47.56 -91.52 25.79
CA ILE A 85 46.40 -91.31 24.92
C ILE A 85 45.30 -90.56 25.67
N ARG A 86 45.00 -90.95 26.91
CA ARG A 86 43.97 -90.32 27.73
C ARG A 86 44.31 -88.87 28.07
N GLU A 87 45.57 -88.60 28.40
CA GLU A 87 46.06 -87.24 28.66
C GLU A 87 45.98 -86.35 27.42
N GLU A 88 46.36 -86.86 26.25
CA GLU A 88 46.28 -86.13 24.99
C GLU A 88 44.84 -85.86 24.57
N LEU A 89 43.95 -86.86 24.68
CA LEU A 89 42.51 -86.68 24.46
C LEU A 89 41.92 -85.65 25.40
N LYS A 90 42.30 -85.68 26.69
CA LYS A 90 41.85 -84.69 27.68
C LYS A 90 42.31 -83.28 27.29
N LYS A 91 43.57 -83.10 26.89
CA LYS A 91 44.09 -81.81 26.42
C LYS A 91 43.31 -81.31 25.20
N GLN A 92 43.08 -82.17 24.21
CA GLN A 92 42.33 -81.79 23.01
C GLN A 92 40.88 -81.44 23.32
N LEU A 93 40.23 -82.15 24.24
CA LEU A 93 38.87 -81.83 24.67
C LEU A 93 38.82 -80.47 25.36
N VAL A 94 39.75 -80.18 26.27
CA VAL A 94 39.84 -78.87 26.94
C VAL A 94 40.04 -77.74 25.92
N VAL A 95 40.99 -77.88 24.99
CA VAL A 95 41.25 -76.85 23.96
C VAL A 95 40.02 -76.63 23.08
N LYS A 96 39.29 -77.70 22.70
CA LYS A 96 38.06 -77.57 21.93
C LYS A 96 36.94 -76.90 22.72
N GLU A 97 36.80 -77.22 24.00
CA GLU A 97 35.86 -76.56 24.92
C GLU A 97 36.14 -75.05 24.99
N ASP A 98 37.41 -74.68 25.14
CA ASP A 98 37.85 -73.28 25.18
C ASP A 98 37.52 -72.54 23.87
N ILE A 99 37.77 -73.17 22.72
CA ILE A 99 37.42 -72.61 21.40
C ILE A 99 35.90 -72.45 21.26
N ILE A 100 35.12 -73.45 21.69
CA ILE A 100 33.65 -73.39 21.63
C ILE A 100 33.14 -72.24 22.49
N ASN A 101 33.67 -72.08 23.71
CA ASN A 101 33.28 -71.00 24.62
C ASN A 101 33.61 -69.63 24.02
N GLU A 102 34.79 -69.47 23.41
CA GLU A 102 35.17 -68.22 22.75
C GLU A 102 34.28 -67.91 21.53
N LEU A 103 33.99 -68.91 20.69
CA LEU A 103 33.07 -68.74 19.55
C LEU A 103 31.64 -68.40 20.00
N GLN A 104 31.16 -69.00 21.09
CA GLN A 104 29.85 -68.67 21.66
C GLN A 104 29.83 -67.23 22.19
N LYS A 105 30.90 -66.78 22.84
CA LYS A 105 31.04 -65.39 23.30
C LYS A 105 31.03 -64.41 22.13
N GLN A 106 31.81 -64.68 21.08
CA GLN A 106 31.83 -63.86 19.86
C GLN A 106 30.47 -63.81 19.17
N LYS A 107 29.77 -64.94 19.08
CA LYS A 107 28.39 -64.99 18.56
C LYS A 107 27.46 -64.11 19.38
N GLN A 108 27.53 -64.17 20.71
CA GLN A 108 26.69 -63.36 21.58
C GLN A 108 26.99 -61.86 21.41
N ASP A 109 28.26 -61.49 21.31
CA ASP A 109 28.68 -60.10 21.07
C ASP A 109 28.17 -59.57 19.73
N LEU A 110 28.23 -60.40 18.67
CA LEU A 110 27.67 -60.05 17.36
C LEU A 110 26.15 -59.88 17.40
N VAL A 111 25.42 -60.76 18.10
CA VAL A 111 23.97 -60.64 18.28
C VAL A 111 23.61 -59.35 19.01
N ASN A 112 24.32 -59.04 20.10
CA ASN A 112 24.13 -57.80 20.84
C ASN A 112 24.41 -56.58 19.97
N ARG A 113 25.47 -56.61 19.15
CA ARG A 113 25.83 -55.52 18.25
C ARG A 113 24.80 -55.33 17.14
N ILE A 114 24.25 -56.41 16.57
CA ILE A 114 23.17 -56.36 15.59
C ILE A 114 21.92 -55.74 16.22
N ALA A 115 21.56 -56.13 17.45
CA ALA A 115 20.41 -55.54 18.15
C ALA A 115 20.59 -54.02 18.35
N ILE A 116 21.76 -53.59 18.81
CA ILE A 116 22.08 -52.16 18.97
C ILE A 116 21.98 -51.43 17.63
N LEU A 117 22.60 -51.96 16.56
CA LEU A 117 22.57 -51.35 15.23
C LEU A 117 21.14 -51.28 14.68
N SER A 118 20.34 -52.32 14.84
CA SER A 118 18.93 -52.34 14.43
C SER A 118 18.11 -51.27 15.14
N THR A 119 18.27 -51.12 16.46
CA THR A 119 17.59 -50.05 17.20
C THR A 119 18.05 -48.65 16.79
N ALA A 120 19.34 -48.46 16.48
CA ALA A 120 19.87 -47.19 15.98
C ALA A 120 19.35 -46.86 14.58
N ASN A 121 19.20 -47.87 13.72
CA ASN A 121 18.68 -47.72 12.37
C ASN A 121 17.19 -47.32 12.39
N ASN A 122 16.38 -48.01 13.20
CA ASN A 122 14.96 -47.67 13.38
C ASN A 122 14.77 -46.23 13.88
N LYS A 123 15.57 -45.79 14.87
CA LYS A 123 15.55 -44.39 15.35
C LYS A 123 15.95 -43.39 14.26
N SER A 124 16.86 -43.77 13.37
CA SER A 124 17.28 -42.92 12.24
C SER A 124 16.18 -42.84 11.18
N ASP A 125 15.52 -43.95 10.87
CA ASP A 125 14.38 -43.98 9.95
C ASP A 125 13.19 -43.15 10.47
N GLU A 126 12.91 -43.20 11.77
CA GLU A 126 11.89 -42.34 12.39
C GLU A 126 12.24 -40.85 12.26
N LYS A 127 13.51 -40.48 12.47
CA LYS A 127 13.98 -39.10 12.27
C LYS A 127 13.86 -38.67 10.81
N ILE A 128 14.23 -39.52 9.87
CA ILE A 128 14.11 -39.24 8.43
C ILE A 128 12.65 -38.97 8.07
N LYS A 129 11.72 -39.84 8.48
CA LYS A 129 10.27 -39.63 8.27
C LYS A 129 9.77 -38.34 8.91
N GLY A 130 10.29 -37.97 10.08
CA GLY A 130 9.99 -36.69 10.72
C GLY A 130 10.48 -35.48 9.92
N LEU A 131 11.70 -35.55 9.40
CA LEU A 131 12.29 -34.51 8.56
C LEU A 131 11.56 -34.38 7.21
N GLU A 132 11.20 -35.49 6.57
CA GLU A 132 10.43 -35.49 5.33
C GLU A 132 9.07 -34.79 5.48
N LYS A 133 8.36 -35.06 6.59
CA LYS A 133 7.11 -34.34 6.90
C LYS A 133 7.33 -32.85 7.13
N SER A 134 8.40 -32.47 7.82
CA SER A 134 8.75 -31.07 8.04
C SER A 134 9.10 -30.36 6.72
N ILE A 135 9.84 -31.01 5.83
CA ILE A 135 10.17 -30.48 4.50
C ILE A 135 8.89 -30.27 3.69
N PHE A 136 8.00 -31.27 3.63
CA PHE A 136 6.72 -31.15 2.94
C PHE A 136 5.89 -29.97 3.46
N ASN A 137 5.80 -29.80 4.78
CA ASN A 137 5.09 -28.67 5.39
C ASN A 137 5.74 -27.33 5.04
N LEU A 138 7.07 -27.25 5.01
CA LEU A 138 7.81 -26.05 4.62
C LEU A 138 7.59 -25.72 3.13
N GLU A 139 7.54 -26.72 2.25
CA GLU A 139 7.25 -26.52 0.83
C GLU A 139 5.83 -25.98 0.60
N GLU A 140 4.83 -26.52 1.29
CA GLU A 140 3.46 -26.00 1.24
C GLU A 140 3.38 -24.57 1.78
N LEU A 141 4.03 -24.29 2.91
CA LEU A 141 4.09 -22.92 3.45
C LEU A 141 4.78 -21.97 2.48
N ASN A 142 5.84 -22.41 1.79
CA ASN A 142 6.55 -21.59 0.81
C ASN A 142 5.68 -21.28 -0.42
N LYS A 143 4.87 -22.24 -0.89
CA LYS A 143 3.88 -21.99 -1.95
C LYS A 143 2.85 -20.95 -1.51
N GLN A 144 2.33 -21.06 -0.29
CA GLN A 144 1.38 -20.08 0.26
C GLN A 144 2.00 -18.69 0.36
N ASN A 145 3.24 -18.60 0.86
CA ASN A 145 3.97 -17.33 0.93
C ASN A 145 4.19 -16.72 -0.45
N LYS A 146 4.47 -17.52 -1.48
CA LYS A 146 4.60 -17.02 -2.85
C LYS A 146 3.30 -16.40 -3.36
N ILE A 147 2.16 -17.04 -3.12
CA ILE A 147 0.83 -16.51 -3.50
C ILE A 147 0.54 -15.20 -2.75
N LEU A 148 0.85 -15.14 -1.45
CA LEU A 148 0.68 -13.92 -0.66
C LEU A 148 1.57 -12.78 -1.15
N LEU A 149 2.81 -13.09 -1.57
CA LEU A 149 3.73 -12.12 -2.14
C LEU A 149 3.21 -11.55 -3.47
N GLU A 150 2.69 -12.41 -4.35
CA GLU A 150 2.08 -12.00 -5.63
C GLU A 150 0.88 -11.07 -5.38
N LYS A 151 -0.02 -11.41 -4.46
CA LYS A 151 -1.14 -10.53 -4.07
C LYS A 151 -0.69 -9.19 -3.50
N ALA A 152 0.32 -9.19 -2.64
CA ALA A 152 0.86 -7.95 -2.08
C ALA A 152 1.51 -7.06 -3.16
N GLN A 153 2.07 -7.66 -4.21
CA GLN A 153 2.60 -6.93 -5.37
C GLN A 153 1.46 -6.31 -6.20
N GLU A 154 0.40 -7.06 -6.48
CA GLU A 154 -0.79 -6.54 -7.17
C GLU A 154 -1.45 -5.37 -6.41
N GLU A 155 -1.61 -5.51 -5.08
CA GLU A 155 -2.14 -4.44 -4.23
C GLU A 155 -1.23 -3.20 -4.26
N LYS A 156 0.10 -3.40 -4.21
CA LYS A 156 1.07 -2.30 -4.30
C LYS A 156 0.95 -1.56 -5.63
N GLU A 157 0.87 -2.28 -6.75
CA GLU A 157 0.70 -1.67 -8.08
C GLU A 157 -0.62 -0.88 -8.16
N SER A 158 -1.72 -1.44 -7.64
CA SER A 158 -3.00 -0.73 -7.56
C SER A 158 -2.88 0.57 -6.75
N VAL A 159 -2.22 0.55 -5.58
CA VAL A 159 -2.03 1.76 -4.76
C VAL A 159 -1.18 2.81 -5.47
N ILE A 160 -0.13 2.39 -6.20
CA ILE A 160 0.70 3.31 -6.99
C ILE A 160 -0.15 4.02 -8.05
N THR A 161 -0.94 3.27 -8.82
CA THR A 161 -1.81 3.88 -9.85
C THR A 161 -2.85 4.83 -9.27
N GLN A 162 -3.40 4.52 -8.10
CA GLN A 162 -4.31 5.43 -7.39
C GLN A 162 -3.60 6.70 -6.93
N SER A 163 -2.37 6.58 -6.40
CA SER A 163 -1.56 7.72 -5.98
C SER A 163 -1.25 8.66 -7.15
N GLU A 164 -0.85 8.11 -8.29
CA GLU A 164 -0.61 8.88 -9.53
C GLU A 164 -1.88 9.61 -9.99
N HIS A 165 -3.04 8.94 -9.91
CA HIS A 165 -4.31 9.57 -10.24
C HIS A 165 -4.68 10.73 -9.29
N PHE A 166 -4.44 10.56 -7.98
CA PHE A 166 -4.65 11.64 -7.00
C PHE A 166 -3.72 12.83 -7.22
N GLU A 167 -2.47 12.58 -7.63
CA GLU A 167 -1.51 13.64 -7.95
C GLU A 167 -1.98 14.46 -9.16
N GLN A 168 -2.42 13.79 -10.24
CA GLN A 168 -3.01 14.44 -11.42
C GLN A 168 -4.27 15.25 -11.06
N LEU A 169 -5.13 14.70 -10.21
CA LEU A 169 -6.34 15.39 -9.77
C LEU A 169 -6.01 16.64 -8.95
N THR A 170 -4.98 16.56 -8.11
CA THR A 170 -4.49 17.69 -7.30
C THR A 170 -3.95 18.81 -8.20
N GLU A 171 -3.19 18.47 -9.23
CA GLU A 171 -2.70 19.42 -10.22
C GLU A 171 -3.86 20.09 -10.98
N ALA A 172 -4.85 19.31 -11.41
CA ALA A 172 -6.05 19.82 -12.07
C ALA A 172 -6.84 20.80 -11.17
N TYR A 173 -6.98 20.48 -9.88
CA TYR A 173 -7.59 21.40 -8.91
C TYR A 173 -6.81 22.70 -8.76
N SER A 174 -5.47 22.66 -8.73
CA SER A 174 -4.64 23.86 -8.67
C SER A 174 -4.82 24.77 -9.89
N VAL A 175 -4.94 24.18 -11.09
CA VAL A 175 -5.23 24.93 -12.32
C VAL A 175 -6.61 25.58 -12.25
N LEU A 176 -7.63 24.82 -11.83
CA LEU A 176 -9.00 25.32 -11.72
C LEU A 176 -9.12 26.46 -10.69
N GLU A 177 -8.37 26.38 -9.59
CA GLU A 177 -8.34 27.42 -8.56
C GLU A 177 -7.75 28.73 -9.09
N LYS A 178 -6.64 28.67 -9.84
CA LYS A 178 -6.08 29.83 -10.53
C LYS A 178 -7.04 30.44 -11.55
N GLU A 179 -7.77 29.60 -12.28
CA GLU A 179 -8.74 30.09 -13.26
C GLU A 179 -9.96 30.75 -12.60
N LYS A 180 -10.42 30.21 -11.46
CA LYS A 180 -11.44 30.84 -10.62
C LYS A 180 -10.99 32.20 -10.11
N GLU A 181 -9.76 32.32 -9.60
CA GLU A 181 -9.21 33.61 -9.14
C GLU A 181 -9.19 34.65 -10.28
N ARG A 182 -8.71 34.24 -11.46
CA ARG A 182 -8.70 35.11 -12.65
C ARG A 182 -10.10 35.57 -13.07
N LEU A 183 -11.09 34.68 -13.01
CA LEU A 183 -12.47 35.03 -13.33
C LEU A 183 -13.06 36.00 -12.30
N LEU A 184 -12.72 35.84 -11.01
CA LEU A 184 -13.13 36.78 -9.97
C LEU A 184 -12.53 38.18 -10.19
N GLU A 185 -11.26 38.28 -10.59
CA GLU A 185 -10.64 39.56 -10.96
C GLU A 185 -11.36 40.23 -12.13
N TYR A 186 -11.70 39.46 -13.17
CA TYR A 186 -12.44 39.97 -14.33
C TYR A 186 -13.85 40.47 -13.94
N LEU A 187 -14.55 39.71 -13.10
CA LEU A 187 -15.87 40.08 -12.59
C LEU A 187 -15.80 41.40 -11.82
N ASN A 188 -14.87 41.52 -10.86
CA ASN A 188 -14.67 42.73 -10.08
C ASN A 188 -14.33 43.95 -10.96
N ALA A 189 -13.50 43.76 -12.00
CA ALA A 189 -13.18 44.83 -12.95
C ALA A 189 -14.41 45.26 -13.75
N SER A 190 -15.23 44.30 -14.20
CA SER A 190 -16.48 44.57 -14.90
C SER A 190 -17.50 45.30 -14.02
N GLU A 191 -17.67 44.88 -12.76
CA GLU A 191 -18.55 45.54 -11.79
C GLU A 191 -18.12 47.00 -11.54
N ASN A 192 -16.83 47.25 -11.35
CA ASN A 192 -16.31 48.61 -11.21
C ASN A 192 -16.58 49.47 -12.44
N ASN A 193 -16.43 48.92 -13.65
CA ASN A 193 -16.76 49.64 -14.89
C ASN A 193 -18.26 49.97 -14.98
N ILE A 194 -19.13 49.05 -14.57
CA ILE A 194 -20.59 49.28 -14.52
C ILE A 194 -20.89 50.45 -13.58
N ILE A 195 -20.33 50.44 -12.36
CA ILE A 195 -20.52 51.53 -11.39
C ILE A 195 -20.07 52.88 -11.97
N GLN A 196 -18.91 52.93 -12.65
CA GLN A 196 -18.44 54.16 -13.29
C GLN A 196 -19.36 54.65 -14.40
N LEU A 197 -19.89 53.73 -15.22
CA LEU A 197 -20.83 54.07 -16.29
C LEU A 197 -22.16 54.56 -15.71
N GLU A 198 -22.67 53.93 -14.65
CA GLU A 198 -23.89 54.36 -13.95
C GLU A 198 -23.75 55.78 -13.39
N LEU A 199 -22.62 56.10 -12.75
CA LEU A 199 -22.32 57.46 -12.28
C LEU A 199 -22.28 58.46 -13.43
N ARG A 200 -21.65 58.12 -14.56
CA ARG A 200 -21.62 58.98 -15.75
C ARG A 200 -23.02 59.21 -16.30
N VAL A 201 -23.84 58.17 -16.40
CA VAL A 201 -25.23 58.28 -16.84
C VAL A 201 -26.04 59.18 -15.90
N SER A 202 -25.84 59.07 -14.59
CA SER A 202 -26.49 59.95 -13.60
C SER A 202 -26.12 61.42 -13.83
N ASN A 203 -24.83 61.71 -13.97
CA ASN A 203 -24.35 63.07 -14.22
C ASN A 203 -24.89 63.66 -15.54
N GLU A 204 -24.92 62.86 -16.61
CA GLU A 204 -25.49 63.32 -17.89
C GLU A 204 -27.00 63.56 -17.80
N LYS A 205 -27.73 62.76 -17.01
CA LYS A 205 -29.16 63.02 -16.74
C LYS A 205 -29.37 64.35 -16.01
N GLU A 206 -28.61 64.60 -14.95
CA GLU A 206 -28.67 65.89 -14.22
C GLU A 206 -28.34 67.07 -15.13
N ARG A 207 -27.35 66.91 -16.02
CA ARG A 207 -26.99 67.92 -17.01
C ARG A 207 -28.11 68.17 -18.03
N ILE A 208 -28.76 67.11 -18.51
CA ILE A 208 -29.91 67.21 -19.40
C ILE A 208 -31.06 67.95 -18.71
N ASP A 209 -31.36 67.61 -17.46
CA ASP A 209 -32.41 68.28 -16.68
C ASP A 209 -32.11 69.77 -16.48
N TYR A 210 -30.86 70.11 -16.15
CA TYR A 210 -30.41 71.50 -16.07
C TYR A 210 -30.58 72.25 -17.40
N LEU A 211 -30.10 71.69 -18.51
CA LEU A 211 -30.20 72.31 -19.83
C LEU A 211 -31.66 72.47 -20.27
N ASN A 212 -32.53 71.49 -19.96
CA ASN A 212 -33.96 71.59 -20.21
C ASN A 212 -34.59 72.74 -19.40
N GLY A 213 -34.20 72.91 -18.15
CA GLY A 213 -34.63 74.06 -17.33
C GLY A 213 -34.24 75.40 -17.96
N VAL A 214 -32.99 75.54 -18.40
CA VAL A 214 -32.51 76.75 -19.09
C VAL A 214 -33.27 77.01 -20.40
N ILE A 215 -33.57 75.95 -21.16
CA ILE A 215 -34.36 76.06 -22.39
C ILE A 215 -35.77 76.58 -22.11
N GLU A 216 -36.43 76.08 -21.05
CA GLU A 216 -37.75 76.57 -20.65
C GLU A 216 -37.71 78.04 -20.19
N GLU A 217 -36.73 78.43 -19.37
CA GLU A 217 -36.55 79.84 -18.97
C GLU A 217 -36.35 80.76 -20.20
N CYS A 218 -35.53 80.34 -21.16
CA CYS A 218 -35.33 81.07 -22.41
C CYS A 218 -36.60 81.13 -23.26
N ARG A 219 -37.41 80.07 -23.29
CA ARG A 219 -38.72 80.06 -23.98
C ARG A 219 -39.70 81.03 -23.35
N GLU A 220 -39.77 81.08 -22.02
CA GLU A 220 -40.61 82.03 -21.28
C GLU A 220 -40.16 83.47 -21.54
N SER A 221 -38.87 83.76 -21.38
CA SER A 221 -38.32 85.09 -21.68
C SER A 221 -38.61 85.53 -23.11
N LEU A 222 -38.44 84.64 -24.10
CA LEU A 222 -38.73 84.94 -25.51
C LEU A 222 -40.23 85.19 -25.75
N LYS A 223 -41.11 84.54 -24.99
CA LYS A 223 -42.56 84.78 -25.04
C LYS A 223 -42.92 86.13 -24.43
N ASP A 224 -42.29 86.51 -23.32
CA ASP A 224 -42.49 87.81 -22.68
C ASP A 224 -42.01 88.95 -23.57
N VAL A 225 -40.79 88.86 -24.12
CA VAL A 225 -40.26 89.83 -25.09
C VAL A 225 -41.18 89.95 -26.31
N LYS A 226 -41.71 88.85 -26.84
CA LYS A 226 -42.69 88.89 -27.94
C LYS A 226 -43.98 89.61 -27.55
N LYS A 227 -44.44 89.45 -26.31
CA LYS A 227 -45.65 90.10 -25.79
C LYS A 227 -45.42 91.60 -25.59
N GLU A 228 -44.29 91.98 -25.00
CA GLU A 228 -43.85 93.38 -24.86
C GLU A 228 -43.77 94.04 -26.22
N HIS A 229 -43.03 93.44 -27.17
CA HIS A 229 -42.88 94.00 -28.50
C HIS A 229 -44.21 94.13 -29.25
N LYS A 230 -45.16 93.18 -29.06
CA LYS A 230 -46.51 93.29 -29.61
C LYS A 230 -47.26 94.49 -29.01
N ASN A 231 -47.19 94.68 -27.70
CA ASN A 231 -47.85 95.80 -27.01
C ASN A 231 -47.26 97.15 -27.46
N GLU A 232 -45.93 97.25 -27.57
CA GLU A 232 -45.25 98.45 -28.08
C GLU A 232 -45.71 98.77 -29.51
N LEU A 233 -45.81 97.75 -30.39
CA LEU A 233 -46.33 97.92 -31.75
C LEU A 233 -47.78 98.39 -31.79
N GLU A 234 -48.64 97.93 -30.87
CA GLU A 234 -50.01 98.40 -30.75
C GLU A 234 -50.08 99.86 -30.25
N LEU A 235 -49.27 100.22 -29.24
CA LEU A 235 -49.16 101.59 -28.75
C LEU A 235 -48.68 102.54 -29.86
N LEU A 236 -47.61 102.18 -30.56
CA LEU A 236 -47.05 102.98 -31.66
C LEU A 236 -48.06 103.16 -32.81
N LYS A 237 -48.87 102.12 -33.12
CA LYS A 237 -49.96 102.24 -34.09
C LYS A 237 -51.05 103.21 -33.62
N ILE A 238 -51.39 103.22 -32.34
CA ILE A 238 -52.36 104.16 -31.76
C ILE A 238 -51.81 105.59 -31.83
N GLU A 239 -50.56 105.80 -31.44
CA GLU A 239 -49.87 107.09 -31.54
C GLU A 239 -49.87 107.60 -32.98
N HIS A 240 -49.38 106.81 -33.94
CA HIS A 240 -49.40 107.19 -35.36
C HIS A 240 -50.82 107.46 -35.88
N LYS A 241 -51.83 106.71 -35.43
CA LYS A 241 -53.23 106.97 -35.81
C LYS A 241 -53.74 108.30 -35.24
N ASN A 242 -53.33 108.66 -34.02
CA ASN A 242 -53.66 109.93 -33.40
C ASN A 242 -52.91 111.09 -34.07
N ASP A 243 -51.63 110.92 -34.40
CA ASP A 243 -50.85 111.90 -35.16
C ASP A 243 -51.47 112.16 -36.53
N ILE A 244 -51.84 111.10 -37.27
CA ILE A 244 -52.54 111.22 -38.56
C ILE A 244 -53.87 111.97 -38.39
N LYS A 245 -54.63 111.70 -37.32
CA LYS A 245 -55.87 112.43 -37.04
C LYS A 245 -55.61 113.91 -36.77
N SER A 246 -54.61 114.22 -35.95
CA SER A 246 -54.19 115.59 -35.64
C SER A 246 -53.79 116.33 -36.92
N ILE A 247 -52.91 115.74 -37.73
CA ILE A 247 -52.47 116.30 -39.02
C ILE A 247 -53.64 116.49 -39.99
N LYS A 248 -54.63 115.57 -40.01
CA LYS A 248 -55.83 115.74 -40.84
C LYS A 248 -56.73 116.87 -40.34
N ALA A 249 -56.85 117.03 -39.02
CA ALA A 249 -57.62 118.12 -38.43
C ALA A 249 -56.98 119.48 -38.74
N THR A 250 -55.66 119.61 -38.55
CA THR A 250 -54.93 120.84 -38.88
C THR A 250 -55.03 121.17 -40.37
N HIS A 251 -54.80 120.21 -41.27
CA HIS A 251 -54.98 120.46 -42.71
C HIS A 251 -56.42 120.81 -43.09
N LYS A 252 -57.43 120.22 -42.42
CA LYS A 252 -58.84 120.58 -42.67
C LYS A 252 -59.12 122.03 -42.26
N GLU A 253 -58.58 122.44 -41.13
CA GLU A 253 -58.69 123.80 -40.62
C GLU A 253 -57.97 124.80 -41.54
N GLU A 254 -56.77 124.47 -42.02
CA GLU A 254 -56.04 125.24 -43.03
C GLU A 254 -56.82 125.38 -44.35
N ILE A 255 -57.39 124.28 -44.86
CA ILE A 255 -58.24 124.31 -46.07
C ILE A 255 -59.47 125.20 -45.85
N GLN A 256 -60.09 125.13 -44.67
CA GLN A 256 -61.27 125.93 -44.36
C GLN A 256 -60.95 127.42 -44.24
N ASN A 257 -59.78 127.77 -43.68
CA ASN A 257 -59.27 129.14 -43.66
C ASN A 257 -58.99 129.65 -45.08
N LEU A 258 -58.30 128.87 -45.92
CA LEU A 258 -58.06 129.18 -47.33
C LEU A 258 -59.37 129.38 -48.11
N PHE A 259 -60.38 128.54 -47.88
CA PHE A 259 -61.70 128.69 -48.50
C PHE A 259 -62.37 130.00 -48.10
N SER A 260 -62.32 130.35 -46.81
CA SER A 260 -62.89 131.59 -46.28
C SER A 260 -62.20 132.82 -46.90
N GLU A 261 -60.88 132.76 -47.02
CA GLU A 261 -60.05 133.82 -47.61
C GLU A 261 -60.32 133.99 -49.11
N VAL A 262 -60.54 132.88 -49.84
CA VAL A 262 -60.99 132.90 -51.25
C VAL A 262 -62.39 133.48 -51.35
N GLU A 263 -63.32 133.07 -50.48
CA GLU A 263 -64.70 133.59 -50.44
C GLU A 263 -64.73 135.11 -50.26
N GLU A 264 -63.97 135.64 -49.30
CA GLU A 264 -63.85 137.09 -49.09
C GLU A 264 -63.30 137.80 -50.32
N ARG A 265 -62.21 137.28 -50.93
CA ARG A 265 -61.65 137.84 -52.16
C ARG A 265 -62.64 137.83 -53.33
N THR A 266 -63.47 136.79 -53.45
CA THR A 266 -64.53 136.77 -54.47
C THR A 266 -65.63 137.80 -54.20
N LYS A 267 -66.03 137.99 -52.94
CA LYS A 267 -67.00 139.03 -52.57
C LYS A 267 -66.46 140.43 -52.85
N GLU A 268 -65.18 140.69 -52.53
CA GLU A 268 -64.52 141.96 -52.88
C GLU A 268 -64.43 142.17 -54.40
N LYS A 269 -64.10 141.14 -55.18
CA LYS A 269 -64.11 141.25 -56.65
C LYS A 269 -65.50 141.57 -57.17
N PHE A 270 -66.53 140.91 -56.65
CA PHE A 270 -67.91 141.11 -57.08
C PHE A 270 -68.43 142.51 -56.71
N SER A 271 -68.05 143.06 -55.54
CA SER A 271 -68.41 144.42 -55.16
C SER A 271 -67.74 145.47 -56.07
N LEU A 272 -66.46 145.28 -56.39
CA LEU A 272 -65.74 146.13 -57.35
C LEU A 272 -66.36 146.08 -58.76
N GLU A 273 -66.88 144.93 -59.18
CA GLU A 273 -67.52 144.77 -60.49
C GLU A 273 -68.92 145.42 -60.53
N LEU A 274 -69.68 145.36 -59.44
CA LEU A 274 -70.92 146.11 -59.26
C LEU A 274 -70.68 147.63 -59.26
N GLU A 275 -69.61 148.09 -58.62
CA GLU A 275 -69.23 149.51 -58.59
C GLU A 275 -68.86 150.01 -60.00
N LYS A 276 -68.12 149.20 -60.79
CA LYS A 276 -67.85 149.51 -62.21
C LYS A 276 -69.12 149.63 -63.02
N LEU A 277 -70.05 148.67 -62.89
CA LEU A 277 -71.31 148.68 -63.61
C LEU A 277 -72.19 149.89 -63.23
N ARG A 278 -72.16 150.28 -61.94
CA ARG A 278 -72.84 151.48 -61.45
C ARG A 278 -72.30 152.75 -62.09
N ILE A 279 -70.97 152.91 -62.14
CA ILE A 279 -70.32 154.07 -62.79
C ILE A 279 -70.67 154.12 -64.29
N GLU A 280 -70.74 152.97 -64.94
CA GLU A 280 -71.08 152.88 -66.37
C GLU A 280 -72.54 153.29 -66.65
N LYS A 281 -73.47 152.85 -65.79
CA LYS A 281 -74.87 153.31 -65.82
C LYS A 281 -75.02 154.80 -65.50
N GLU A 282 -74.26 155.33 -64.55
CA GLU A 282 -74.27 156.76 -64.23
C GLU A 282 -73.75 157.62 -65.40
N ARG A 283 -72.77 157.11 -66.17
CA ARG A 283 -72.33 157.75 -67.42
C ARG A 283 -73.40 157.75 -68.50
N GLU A 284 -74.10 156.62 -68.72
CA GLU A 284 -75.21 156.55 -69.68
C GLU A 284 -76.33 157.55 -69.33
N ILE A 285 -76.66 157.68 -68.05
CA ILE A 285 -77.65 158.65 -67.57
C ILE A 285 -77.19 160.09 -67.84
N TYR A 286 -75.92 160.40 -67.57
CA TYR A 286 -75.37 161.73 -67.82
C TYR A 286 -75.39 162.10 -69.32
N GLU A 287 -75.09 161.15 -70.20
CA GLU A 287 -75.19 161.36 -71.65
C GLU A 287 -76.64 161.55 -72.12
N LEU A 288 -77.61 160.88 -71.50
CA LEU A 288 -79.04 161.05 -71.79
C LEU A 288 -79.54 162.45 -71.40
N ILE A 289 -79.14 162.92 -70.21
CA ILE A 289 -79.50 164.25 -69.69
C ILE A 289 -78.94 165.35 -70.62
N LYS A 290 -77.69 165.18 -71.08
CA LYS A 290 -77.04 166.12 -71.99
C LYS A 290 -77.76 166.25 -73.34
N ARG A 291 -78.31 165.14 -73.89
CA ARG A 291 -79.13 165.18 -75.12
C ARG A 291 -80.48 165.88 -74.92
N TYR A 292 -81.12 165.67 -73.77
CA TYR A 292 -82.37 166.33 -73.42
C TYR A 292 -82.22 167.86 -73.28
N ASP A 293 -81.10 168.32 -72.71
CA ASP A 293 -80.82 169.75 -72.57
C ASP A 293 -80.50 170.43 -73.93
N GLU A 294 -79.94 169.70 -74.90
CA GLU A 294 -79.72 170.20 -76.26
C GLU A 294 -81.02 170.30 -77.09
N GLU A 295 -81.99 169.40 -76.88
CA GLU A 295 -83.31 169.47 -77.53
C GLU A 295 -84.18 170.63 -77.01
N ILE A 296 -84.13 170.93 -75.70
CA ILE A 296 -84.89 172.04 -75.10
C ILE A 296 -84.38 173.42 -75.59
N LYS A 297 -83.08 173.53 -75.90
CA LYS A 297 -82.49 174.78 -76.41
C LYS A 297 -82.91 175.09 -77.85
N ASN A 298 -83.20 174.07 -78.67
CA ASN A 298 -83.60 174.23 -80.06
C ASN A 298 -85.09 174.58 -80.26
N LEU A 299 -85.96 174.30 -79.28
CA LEU A 299 -87.41 174.54 -79.41
C LEU A 299 -87.87 175.97 -79.09
N LYS A 300 -87.04 176.82 -78.47
CA LYS A 300 -87.43 178.21 -78.10
C LYS A 300 -86.88 179.32 -79.01
N GLN A 301 -86.20 178.98 -80.12
CA GLN A 301 -85.86 179.93 -81.19
C GLN A 301 -86.89 179.95 -82.35
N LYS A 302 -88.05 179.29 -82.20
CA LYS A 302 -89.20 179.36 -83.14
C LYS A 302 -90.55 179.41 -82.39
N SER A 303 -90.80 180.50 -81.65
CA SER A 303 -92.10 181.14 -81.41
C SER A 303 -91.92 182.40 -80.60
#